data_AF-A0AAN5I355-F1
#
_entry.id   AF-A0AAN5I355-F1
#
_cell.length_a   1.000
_cell.length_b   1.000
_cell.length_c   1.000
_cell.angle_alpha   90.00
_cell.angle_beta   90.00
_cell.angle_gamma   90.00
#
_symmetry.space_group_name_H-M   'P 1'
#
loop_
_entity.id
_entity.type
_entity.pdbx_description
1 polymer ?
#
loop_
_entity_poly.entity_id
_entity_poly.type
_entity_poly.pdbx_seq_one_letter_code
_entity_poly.pdbx_strand_id
1 'polypeptide(L)'
;MFSVMFLLNLSSLLRTISIYQHIVDHRHQHLLEVPNVDWSTIILQMFSRKMDTLYIQNRWHLEYLPTRATNFLIAHLPQLGKKIWFEADCERVANNIEYTRILGEEDRKVD
;
A
#
# COMPACT_ATOMS: atom_id res chain seq x y z
N MET A 1 2.71 17.18 -0.30
CA MET A 1 2.52 17.32 1.18
C MET A 1 1.04 17.25 1.57
N PHE A 2 0.13 17.97 0.90
CA PHE A 2 -1.32 17.90 1.16
C PHE A 2 -1.91 16.48 1.04
N SER A 3 -1.58 15.74 -0.01
CA SER A 3 -2.12 14.39 -0.24
C SER A 3 -1.75 13.41 0.87
N VAL A 4 -0.53 13.48 1.40
CA VAL A 4 -0.07 12.61 2.51
C VAL A 4 -0.83 12.91 3.79
N MET A 5 -0.93 14.19 4.17
CA MET A 5 -1.67 14.59 5.37
C MET A 5 -3.15 14.21 5.26
N PHE A 6 -3.73 14.39 4.07
CA PHE A 6 -5.11 13.98 3.79
C PHE A 6 -5.31 12.47 3.99
N LEU A 7 -4.43 11.63 3.45
CA LEU A 7 -4.50 10.17 3.64
C LEU A 7 -4.32 9.75 5.10
N LEU A 8 -3.40 10.38 5.83
CA LEU A 8 -3.21 10.11 7.26
C LEU A 8 -4.46 10.51 8.08
N ASN A 9 -5.10 11.62 7.74
CA ASN A 9 -6.35 12.02 8.36
C ASN A 9 -7.48 11.03 8.02
N LEU A 10 -7.64 10.65 6.76
CA LEU A 10 -8.64 9.65 6.34
C LEU A 10 -8.44 8.31 7.03
N SER A 11 -7.20 7.82 7.14
CA SER A 11 -6.90 6.54 7.81
C SER A 11 -7.17 6.55 9.32
N SER A 12 -7.36 7.72 9.91
CA SER A 12 -7.82 7.87 11.30
C SER A 12 -9.34 7.71 11.42
N LEU A 13 -10.07 7.95 10.34
CA LEU A 13 -11.54 8.00 10.31
C LEU A 13 -12.14 6.73 9.69
N LEU A 14 -11.50 6.20 8.65
CA LEU A 14 -11.99 5.11 7.81
C LEU A 14 -11.22 3.82 8.07
N ARG A 15 -11.93 2.68 7.97
CA ARG A 15 -11.32 1.34 8.01
C ARG A 15 -10.77 0.91 6.66
N THR A 16 -11.34 1.41 5.58
CA THR A 16 -10.98 1.01 4.21
C THR A 16 -10.68 2.25 3.40
N ILE A 17 -9.54 2.23 2.70
CA ILE A 17 -9.17 3.23 1.71
C ILE A 17 -8.79 2.50 0.42
N SER A 18 -9.34 2.95 -0.70
CA SER A 18 -8.97 2.48 -2.02
C SER A 18 -8.51 3.65 -2.86
N ILE A 19 -7.33 3.53 -3.46
CA ILE A 19 -6.69 4.54 -4.29
C ILE A 19 -6.60 3.99 -5.72
N TYR A 20 -7.23 4.69 -6.65
CA TYR A 20 -7.19 4.37 -8.07
C TYR A 20 -6.54 5.53 -8.81
N GLN A 21 -5.36 5.30 -9.38
CA GLN A 21 -4.66 6.28 -10.19
C GLN A 21 -4.65 5.82 -11.65
N HIS A 22 -5.41 6.52 -12.48
CA HIS A 22 -5.36 6.39 -13.94
C HIS A 22 -4.25 7.28 -14.50
N ILE A 23 -3.66 6.91 -15.65
CA ILE A 23 -2.73 7.82 -16.35
C ILE A 23 -3.47 9.09 -16.71
N VAL A 24 -2.95 10.22 -16.26
CA VAL A 24 -3.32 11.55 -16.78
C VAL A 24 -2.20 12.10 -17.66
N ASP A 25 -0.93 11.80 -17.37
CA ASP A 25 0.24 12.25 -18.14
C ASP A 25 1.49 11.38 -17.82
N HIS A 26 2.26 10.99 -18.83
CA HIS A 26 3.51 10.22 -18.71
C HIS A 26 4.60 10.93 -17.88
N ARG A 27 4.45 12.23 -17.63
CA ARG A 27 5.38 13.03 -16.83
C ARG A 27 5.24 12.80 -15.32
N HIS A 28 4.13 12.25 -14.85
CA HIS A 28 3.85 12.11 -13.42
C HIS A 28 4.11 10.68 -12.94
N GLN A 29 5.39 10.37 -12.68
CA GLN A 29 5.84 9.03 -12.29
C GLN A 29 5.60 8.68 -10.81
N HIS A 30 4.78 9.47 -10.09
CA HIS A 30 4.64 9.37 -8.64
C HIS A 30 3.20 9.10 -8.23
N LEU A 31 3.03 8.31 -7.16
CA LEU A 31 1.72 8.11 -6.54
C LEU A 31 1.19 9.47 -6.04
N LEU A 32 -0.03 9.80 -6.43
CA LEU A 32 -0.74 11.05 -6.15
C LEU A 32 0.08 12.31 -6.48
N GLU A 33 0.95 12.21 -7.49
CA GLU A 33 1.85 13.29 -7.93
C GLU A 33 2.78 13.81 -6.83
N VAL A 34 3.06 12.99 -5.80
CA VAL A 34 3.94 13.39 -4.69
C VAL A 34 5.33 12.77 -4.86
N PRO A 35 6.33 13.54 -5.34
CA PRO A 35 7.69 13.04 -5.49
C PRO A 35 8.38 12.85 -4.14
N ASN A 36 9.40 11.99 -4.11
CA ASN A 36 10.33 11.82 -2.98
C ASN A 36 9.67 11.47 -1.63
N VAL A 37 8.53 10.78 -1.66
CA VAL A 37 7.84 10.28 -0.47
C VAL A 37 8.21 8.83 -0.24
N ASP A 38 8.58 8.51 1.01
CA ASP A 38 8.66 7.13 1.47
C ASP A 38 7.25 6.59 1.73
N TRP A 39 6.64 6.04 0.68
CA TRP A 39 5.29 5.48 0.77
C TRP A 39 5.21 4.27 1.70
N SER A 40 6.28 3.51 1.91
CA SER A 40 6.26 2.43 2.89
C SER A 40 6.07 2.93 4.32
N THR A 41 6.78 3.99 4.71
CA THR A 41 6.59 4.60 6.02
C THR A 41 5.20 5.23 6.15
N ILE A 42 4.69 5.90 5.11
CA ILE A 42 3.34 6.50 5.14
C ILE A 42 2.26 5.42 5.24
N ILE A 43 2.35 4.34 4.47
CA ILE A 43 1.39 3.23 4.51
C ILE A 43 1.39 2.59 5.91
N LEU A 44 2.57 2.35 6.49
CA LEU A 44 2.68 1.83 7.86
C LEU A 44 2.00 2.77 8.87
N GLN A 45 2.19 4.09 8.75
CA GLN A 45 1.52 5.08 9.60
C GLN A 45 -0.01 5.15 9.38
N MET A 46 -0.49 4.86 8.17
CA MET A 46 -1.93 4.77 7.91
C MET A 46 -2.51 3.55 8.62
N PHE A 47 -1.82 2.39 8.55
CA PHE A 47 -2.25 1.18 9.25
C PHE A 47 -2.08 1.26 10.76
N SER A 48 -1.15 2.05 11.31
CA SER A 48 -1.06 2.24 12.77
C SER A 48 -2.27 3.00 13.35
N ARG A 49 -3.18 3.49 12.50
CA ARG A 49 -4.43 4.17 12.87
C ARG A 49 -5.61 3.20 12.73
N LYS A 50 -6.80 3.72 12.42
CA LYS A 50 -8.06 2.97 12.35
C LYS A 50 -8.19 2.11 11.08
N MET A 51 -7.41 2.40 10.04
CA MET A 51 -7.50 1.73 8.74
C MET A 51 -7.01 0.28 8.78
N ASP A 52 -7.83 -0.67 8.36
CA ASP A 52 -7.54 -2.10 8.31
C ASP A 52 -7.33 -2.61 6.87
N THR A 53 -7.83 -1.88 5.88
CA THR A 53 -7.72 -2.23 4.46
C THR A 53 -7.21 -1.07 3.62
N LEU A 54 -6.19 -1.34 2.80
CA LEU A 54 -5.70 -0.43 1.77
C LEU A 54 -5.55 -1.16 0.43
N TYR A 55 -6.16 -0.59 -0.60
CA TYR A 55 -5.99 -1.02 -1.99
C TYR A 55 -5.38 0.12 -2.81
N ILE A 56 -4.29 -0.13 -3.55
CA ILE A 56 -3.66 0.85 -4.43
C ILE A 56 -3.52 0.27 -5.84
N GLN A 57 -4.24 0.84 -6.80
CA GLN A 57 -4.09 0.51 -8.21
C GLN A 57 -3.39 1.66 -8.93
N ASN A 58 -2.15 1.43 -9.34
CA ASN A 58 -1.26 2.39 -10.03
C ASN A 58 -0.39 1.67 -11.07
N ARG A 59 -1.06 1.10 -12.08
CA ARG A 59 -0.47 0.17 -13.06
C ARG A 59 0.73 0.70 -13.84
N TRP A 60 0.90 2.01 -13.91
CA TRP A 60 1.84 2.65 -14.82
C TRP A 60 3.07 3.24 -14.14
N HIS A 61 2.99 3.42 -12.82
CA HIS A 61 4.04 4.06 -12.04
C HIS A 61 4.30 3.21 -10.81
N LEU A 62 5.13 2.18 -10.95
CA LEU A 62 5.40 1.18 -9.90
C LEU A 62 6.50 1.62 -8.93
N GLU A 63 7.25 2.67 -9.27
CA GLU A 63 8.42 3.16 -8.52
C GLU A 63 8.09 3.74 -7.15
N TYR A 64 6.82 3.99 -6.84
CA TYR A 64 6.39 4.46 -5.52
C TYR A 64 6.55 3.40 -4.42
N LEU A 65 6.53 2.11 -4.79
CA LEU A 65 6.81 0.98 -3.91
C LEU A 65 7.92 0.11 -4.54
N PRO A 66 9.18 0.56 -4.47
CA PRO A 66 10.31 -0.23 -4.93
C PRO A 66 10.51 -1.45 -4.02
N THR A 67 11.24 -2.47 -4.49
CA THR A 67 11.46 -3.73 -3.76
C THR A 67 11.84 -3.54 -2.28
N ARG A 68 12.71 -2.56 -1.97
CA ARG A 68 13.12 -2.26 -0.57
C ARG A 68 11.95 -1.80 0.32
N ALA A 69 11.04 -1.00 -0.23
CA ALA A 69 9.87 -0.47 0.48
C ALA A 69 8.84 -1.59 0.69
N THR A 70 8.67 -2.46 -0.31
CA THR A 70 7.82 -3.66 -0.21
C THR A 70 8.33 -4.60 0.88
N ASN A 71 9.63 -4.91 0.89
CA ASN A 71 10.24 -5.75 1.94
C ASN A 71 10.09 -5.14 3.33
N PHE A 72 10.22 -3.80 3.44
CA PHE A 72 9.97 -3.10 4.69
C PHE A 72 8.52 -3.30 5.17
N LEU A 73 7.53 -3.12 4.29
CA LEU A 73 6.12 -3.32 4.65
C LEU A 73 5.80 -4.76 5.06
N ILE A 74 6.34 -5.75 4.33
CA ILE A 74 6.20 -7.18 4.66
C ILE A 74 6.72 -7.47 6.08
N ALA A 75 7.86 -6.88 6.46
CA ALA A 75 8.46 -7.10 7.77
C ALA A 75 7.70 -6.40 8.93
N HIS A 76 7.06 -5.25 8.68
CA HIS A 76 6.53 -4.39 9.74
C HIS A 76 5.00 -4.42 9.90
N LEU A 77 4.23 -4.64 8.82
CA LEU A 77 2.77 -4.70 8.93
C LEU A 77 2.27 -5.78 9.91
N PRO A 78 2.84 -7.01 9.94
CA PRO A 78 2.41 -8.03 10.90
C PRO A 78 2.63 -7.63 12.36
N GLN A 79 3.59 -6.74 12.64
CA GLN A 79 3.92 -6.30 13.99
C GLN A 79 2.87 -5.36 14.60
N LEU A 80 1.92 -4.85 13.81
CA LEU A 80 0.86 -3.95 14.27
C LEU A 80 -0.24 -4.65 15.09
N GLY A 81 -0.20 -5.99 15.21
CA GLY A 81 -1.10 -6.75 16.08
C GLY A 81 -2.57 -6.68 15.67
N LYS A 82 -2.85 -6.44 14.38
CA LYS A 82 -4.22 -6.36 13.85
C LYS A 82 -4.34 -7.04 12.49
N LYS A 83 -5.55 -7.44 12.13
CA LYS A 83 -5.85 -8.04 10.83
C LYS A 83 -5.78 -6.96 9.75
N ILE A 84 -4.79 -7.07 8.86
CA ILE A 84 -4.53 -6.11 7.79
C ILE A 84 -4.80 -6.76 6.44
N TRP A 85 -5.47 -6.02 5.56
CA TRP A 85 -5.52 -6.33 4.14
C TRP A 85 -4.81 -5.23 3.37
N PHE A 86 -3.69 -5.56 2.74
CA PHE A 86 -2.93 -4.62 1.93
C PHE A 86 -2.66 -5.21 0.54
N GLU A 87 -3.08 -4.47 -0.49
CA GLU A 87 -2.89 -4.86 -1.88
C GLU A 87 -2.51 -3.63 -2.71
N ALA A 88 -1.44 -3.75 -3.50
CA ALA A 88 -0.89 -2.64 -4.25
C ALA A 88 -0.18 -3.12 -5.53
N ASP A 89 -0.35 -2.38 -6.63
CA ASP A 89 0.54 -2.51 -7.79
C ASP A 89 1.94 -2.02 -7.38
N CYS A 90 2.98 -2.86 -7.41
CA CYS A 90 4.35 -2.48 -7.02
C CYS A 90 5.40 -3.06 -7.97
N GLU A 91 6.65 -2.60 -7.85
CA GLU A 91 7.75 -3.10 -8.66
C GLU A 91 7.94 -4.62 -8.40
N ARG A 92 8.14 -5.41 -9.47
CA ARG A 92 8.31 -6.87 -9.36
C ARG A 92 9.51 -7.18 -8.46
N VAL A 93 9.24 -7.84 -7.34
CA VAL A 93 10.29 -8.46 -6.54
C VAL A 93 10.83 -9.64 -7.34
N ALA A 94 12.14 -9.66 -7.61
CA ALA A 94 12.80 -10.69 -8.44
C ALA A 94 12.82 -12.11 -7.84
N ASN A 95 12.16 -12.31 -6.70
CA ASN A 95 11.96 -13.63 -6.11
C ASN A 95 10.54 -14.07 -6.40
N ASN A 96 10.39 -15.16 -7.15
CA ASN A 96 9.14 -15.82 -7.56
C ASN A 96 8.02 -15.78 -6.51
N ILE A 97 7.28 -14.68 -6.46
CA ILE A 97 5.93 -14.68 -5.94
C ILE A 97 5.06 -14.12 -7.06
N GLU A 98 4.36 -15.02 -7.75
CA GLU A 98 3.17 -14.67 -8.51
C GLU A 98 2.32 -13.74 -7.65
N TYR A 99 1.91 -12.58 -8.20
CA TYR A 99 1.00 -11.59 -7.61
C TYR A 99 0.62 -11.89 -6.15
N THR A 100 1.49 -11.55 -5.20
CA THR A 100 1.25 -11.89 -3.80
C THR A 100 0.14 -11.01 -3.28
N ARG A 101 -1.06 -11.58 -3.32
CA ARG A 101 -2.13 -11.23 -2.39
C ARG A 101 -1.54 -11.35 -0.99
N ILE A 102 -1.17 -10.24 -0.35
CA ILE A 102 -0.79 -10.25 1.07
C ILE A 102 -2.09 -10.42 1.85
N LEU A 103 -2.56 -11.67 1.92
CA LEU A 103 -3.67 -12.07 2.77
C LEU A 103 -3.14 -12.12 4.20
N GLY A 104 -3.60 -11.21 5.06
CA GLY A 104 -3.63 -11.51 6.48
C GLY A 104 -4.54 -12.72 6.67
N GLU A 105 -4.01 -13.76 7.33
CA GLU A 105 -4.62 -15.08 7.51
C GLU A 105 -6.15 -15.08 7.65
N GLU A 106 -6.78 -15.93 6.84
CA GLU A 106 -7.84 -16.83 7.29
C GLU A 106 -7.96 -17.97 6.26
N ASP A 107 -7.41 -19.13 6.63
CA ASP A 107 -7.71 -20.39 5.96
C ASP A 107 -9.23 -20.60 5.98
N ARG A 108 -9.87 -20.47 4.83
CA ARG A 108 -11.16 -21.13 4.62
C ARG A 108 -10.88 -22.61 4.47
N LYS A 109 -11.11 -23.37 5.54
CA LYS A 109 -11.44 -24.78 5.43
C LYS A 109 -12.67 -24.88 4.52
N VAL A 110 -12.51 -25.59 3.41
CA VAL A 110 -13.62 -26.06 2.59
C VAL A 110 -14.05 -27.37 3.21
N ASP A 111 -15.26 -27.39 3.77
CA ASP A 111 -16.00 -28.62 4.10
C ASP A 111 -16.50 -29.29 2.81
#